data_AF-A0A380FKF3-F1
#
_entry.id   AF-A0A380FKF3-F1
#
_cell.length_a   1.000
_cell.length_b   1.000
_cell.length_c   1.000
_cell.angle_alpha   90.00
_cell.angle_beta   90.00
_cell.angle_gamma   90.00
#
_symmetry.space_group_name_H-M   'P 1'
#
loop_
_entity.id
_entity.type
_entity.pdbx_description
1 polymer ?
#
loop_
_entity_poly.entity_id
_entity_poly.type
_entity_poly.pdbx_seq_one_letter_code
_entity_poly.pdbx_strand_id
1 'polypeptide(L)'
;MKRKKGLGRKLKISGGGRCNVTNRLPYDEIIKNIPGNGKFLYSPFSIFDNESIIAFFESRGVKLKEEDHGRMFPVSNKAQDVVDTLVTTLHQNKVEVKEESTVEKVEYTSTDSFKVTLNNQKEYQSKSLIIATGGTSVPQTGSTGDGYKFATSLGHTITELFPTEVPITSAEPLLKIKD
;
A
#
# COMPACT_ATOMS: atom_id res chain seq x y z
N MET A 1 5.11 -15.11 -7.54
CA MET A 1 5.70 -14.21 -8.56
C MET A 1 7.00 -13.63 -8.01
N LYS A 2 8.09 -13.57 -8.76
CA LYS A 2 9.37 -13.01 -8.26
C LYS A 2 9.17 -11.53 -7.88
N ARG A 3 9.55 -11.16 -6.65
CA ARG A 3 9.60 -9.76 -6.23
C ARG A 3 10.65 -9.04 -7.08
N LYS A 4 10.23 -8.02 -7.83
CA LYS A 4 11.14 -7.23 -8.68
C LYS A 4 11.81 -6.13 -7.87
N LYS A 5 13.00 -5.72 -8.30
CA LYS A 5 13.73 -4.57 -7.75
C LYS A 5 12.91 -3.28 -7.88
N GLY A 6 13.07 -2.39 -6.91
CA GLY A 6 12.38 -1.12 -6.77
C GLY A 6 11.27 -1.17 -5.72
N LEU A 7 11.36 -0.32 -4.69
CA LEU A 7 10.28 -0.07 -3.74
C LEU A 7 9.17 0.82 -4.34
N GLY A 8 7.96 0.72 -3.78
CA GLY A 8 6.86 1.63 -4.10
C GLY A 8 6.29 1.51 -5.52
N ARG A 9 6.49 0.39 -6.24
CA ARG A 9 6.12 0.25 -7.67
C ARG A 9 4.67 0.62 -7.99
N LYS A 10 3.72 0.25 -7.10
CA LYS A 10 2.31 0.64 -7.26
C LYS A 10 2.07 2.12 -6.96
N LEU A 11 2.77 2.67 -5.95
CA LEU A 11 2.72 4.08 -5.61
C LEU A 11 3.22 4.95 -6.79
N LYS A 12 4.28 4.52 -7.48
CA LYS A 12 4.85 5.21 -8.66
C LYS A 12 3.87 5.38 -9.82
N ILE A 13 2.90 4.47 -9.98
CA ILE A 13 1.90 4.55 -11.06
C ILE A 13 0.57 5.15 -10.60
N SER A 14 0.42 5.44 -9.30
CA SER A 14 -0.81 6.00 -8.75
C SER A 14 -1.05 7.44 -9.25
N GLY A 15 -2.33 7.83 -9.38
CA GLY A 15 -2.71 9.17 -9.83
C GLY A 15 -2.14 9.54 -11.20
N GLY A 16 -2.00 8.57 -12.12
CA GLY A 16 -1.40 8.78 -13.44
C GLY A 16 0.11 9.07 -13.39
N GLY A 17 0.82 8.56 -12.38
CA GLY A 17 2.25 8.82 -12.17
C GLY A 17 2.55 10.09 -11.36
N ARG A 18 1.52 10.81 -10.92
CA ARG A 18 1.66 12.02 -10.09
C ARG A 18 1.60 11.75 -8.59
N CYS A 19 0.99 10.62 -8.21
CA CYS A 19 0.66 10.23 -6.83
C CYS A 19 -0.34 11.17 -6.16
N ASN A 20 -1.60 10.74 -6.08
CA ASN A 20 -2.57 11.35 -5.17
C ASN A 20 -2.22 10.86 -3.75
N VAL A 21 -1.44 11.66 -3.00
CA VAL A 21 -0.78 11.27 -1.75
C VAL A 21 -1.78 11.08 -0.63
N THR A 22 -2.76 11.98 -0.52
CA THR A 22 -3.80 11.98 0.51
C THR A 22 -4.98 12.84 0.04
N ASN A 23 -5.99 13.01 0.90
CA ASN A 23 -7.10 13.93 0.68
C ASN A 23 -7.25 14.87 1.88
N ARG A 24 -7.48 16.16 1.63
CA ARG A 24 -7.55 17.24 2.64
C ARG A 24 -8.97 17.56 3.12
N LEU A 25 -9.98 16.80 2.69
CA LEU A 25 -11.33 16.96 3.19
C LEU A 25 -11.39 16.79 4.73
N PRO A 26 -12.43 17.33 5.38
CA PRO A 26 -12.64 17.14 6.80
C PRO A 26 -12.71 15.67 7.19
N TYR A 27 -12.32 15.39 8.43
CA TYR A 27 -12.21 14.05 8.98
C TYR A 27 -13.43 13.14 8.73
N ASP A 28 -14.63 13.64 9.01
CA ASP A 28 -15.88 12.89 8.85
C ASP A 28 -16.14 12.53 7.37
N GLU A 29 -15.73 13.40 6.44
CA GLU A 29 -15.84 13.15 5.01
C GLU A 29 -14.84 12.10 4.53
N ILE A 30 -13.62 12.09 5.08
CA ILE A 30 -12.62 11.04 4.78
C ILE A 30 -13.17 9.68 5.21
N ILE A 31 -13.66 9.56 6.45
CA ILE A 31 -14.20 8.30 6.97
C ILE A 31 -15.40 7.83 6.13
N LYS A 32 -16.28 8.76 5.71
CA LYS A 32 -17.44 8.46 4.86
C LYS A 32 -17.03 7.96 3.46
N ASN A 33 -15.94 8.48 2.91
CA ASN A 33 -15.42 8.09 1.59
C ASN A 33 -14.56 6.81 1.62
N ILE A 34 -14.47 6.12 2.77
CA ILE A 34 -13.84 4.80 2.92
C ILE A 34 -14.96 3.79 3.27
N PRO A 35 -15.73 3.33 2.26
CA PRO A 35 -16.91 2.48 2.51
C PRO A 35 -16.54 1.11 3.08
N GLY A 36 -15.33 0.61 2.78
CA GLY A 36 -14.79 -0.62 3.36
C GLY A 36 -14.22 -0.38 4.75
N ASN A 37 -15.05 -0.51 5.80
CA ASN A 37 -14.66 -0.40 7.21
C ASN A 37 -14.00 0.94 7.60
N GLY A 38 -14.41 2.08 7.02
CA GLY A 38 -13.85 3.40 7.37
C GLY A 38 -13.84 3.72 8.86
N LYS A 39 -14.85 3.30 9.62
CA LYS A 39 -14.91 3.49 11.08
C LYS A 39 -13.74 2.85 11.85
N PHE A 40 -13.11 1.80 11.31
CA PHE A 40 -11.92 1.22 11.92
C PHE A 40 -10.77 2.24 12.01
N LEU A 41 -10.74 3.23 11.10
CA LEU A 41 -9.69 4.22 11.02
C LEU A 41 -9.82 5.35 12.06
N TYR A 42 -10.87 5.37 12.88
CA TYR A 42 -11.00 6.39 13.93
C TYR A 42 -9.78 6.42 14.87
N SER A 43 -9.37 5.25 15.35
CA SER A 43 -8.22 5.09 16.24
C SER A 43 -6.88 5.48 15.59
N PRO A 44 -6.44 4.89 14.45
CA PRO A 44 -5.16 5.27 13.85
C PRO A 44 -5.11 6.73 13.41
N PHE A 45 -6.19 7.30 12.90
CA PHE A 45 -6.20 8.72 12.53
C PHE A 45 -6.19 9.68 13.72
N SER A 46 -6.60 9.24 14.93
CA SER A 46 -6.37 10.06 16.12
C SER A 46 -4.89 10.27 16.46
N ILE A 47 -4.00 9.43 15.89
CA ILE A 47 -2.55 9.47 16.10
C ILE A 47 -1.83 10.05 14.87
N PHE A 48 -2.24 9.67 13.66
CA PHE A 48 -1.61 10.10 12.41
C PHE A 48 -2.67 10.19 11.29
N ASP A 49 -3.15 11.40 11.02
CA ASP A 49 -4.21 11.71 10.06
C ASP A 49 -3.69 12.25 8.72
N ASN A 50 -4.60 12.77 7.88
CA ASN A 50 -4.29 13.35 6.58
C ASN A 50 -3.43 14.62 6.68
N GLU A 51 -3.65 15.50 7.65
CA GLU A 51 -2.80 16.68 7.87
C GLU A 51 -1.40 16.27 8.35
N SER A 52 -1.30 15.21 9.15
CA SER A 52 -0.02 14.61 9.54
C SER A 52 0.76 14.07 8.33
N ILE A 53 0.06 13.45 7.35
CA ILE A 53 0.66 13.03 6.08
C ILE A 53 1.21 14.24 5.31
N ILE A 54 0.44 15.33 5.21
CA ILE A 54 0.86 16.56 4.52
C ILE A 54 2.12 17.12 5.20
N ALA A 55 2.08 17.32 6.52
CA ALA A 55 3.21 17.80 7.30
C ALA A 55 4.45 16.90 7.16
N PHE A 56 4.26 15.58 7.11
CA PHE A 56 5.36 14.61 6.95
C PHE A 56 6.14 14.83 5.65
N PHE A 57 5.44 14.99 4.52
CA PHE A 57 6.09 15.21 3.22
C PHE A 57 6.65 16.63 3.09
N GLU A 58 5.90 17.64 3.54
CA GLU A 58 6.34 19.03 3.44
C GLU A 58 7.59 19.32 4.26
N SER A 59 7.69 18.75 5.47
CA SER A 59 8.88 18.86 6.33
C SER A 59 10.12 18.15 5.74
N ARG A 60 9.93 17.33 4.70
CA ARG A 60 11.00 16.60 3.97
C ARG A 60 11.21 17.12 2.55
N GLY A 61 10.72 18.32 2.25
CA GLY A 61 10.98 19.01 0.99
C GLY A 61 10.07 18.62 -0.16
N VAL A 62 9.06 17.76 0.06
CA VAL A 62 8.02 17.47 -0.94
C VAL A 62 6.79 18.32 -0.63
N LYS A 63 6.73 19.51 -1.24
CA LYS A 63 5.55 20.37 -1.14
C LYS A 63 4.35 19.74 -1.84
N LEU A 64 3.18 19.85 -1.22
CA LEU A 64 1.94 19.34 -1.76
C LEU A 64 1.05 20.51 -2.21
N LYS A 65 0.22 20.24 -3.21
CA LYS A 65 -0.83 21.14 -3.69
C LYS A 65 -2.16 20.41 -3.66
N GLU A 66 -3.19 21.18 -3.36
CA GLU A 66 -4.58 20.72 -3.43
C GLU A 66 -5.11 20.90 -4.86
N GLU A 67 -5.80 19.88 -5.36
CA GLU A 67 -6.58 19.91 -6.59
C GLU A 67 -8.08 19.71 -6.25
N ASP A 68 -8.93 19.51 -7.26
CA ASP A 68 -10.37 19.27 -7.08
C ASP A 68 -10.68 18.20 -6.03
N HIS A 69 -11.76 18.44 -5.28
CA HIS A 69 -12.28 17.55 -4.23
C HIS A 69 -11.25 17.20 -3.12
N GLY A 70 -10.35 18.13 -2.80
CA GLY A 70 -9.37 17.98 -1.72
C GLY A 70 -8.22 17.03 -2.05
N ARG A 71 -8.05 16.62 -3.31
CA ARG A 71 -6.97 15.69 -3.69
C ARG A 71 -5.61 16.35 -3.55
N MET A 72 -4.66 15.69 -2.88
CA MET A 72 -3.33 16.24 -2.62
C MET A 72 -2.27 15.58 -3.49
N PHE A 73 -1.56 16.38 -4.28
CA PHE A 73 -0.48 15.92 -5.17
C PHE A 73 0.84 16.64 -4.84
N PRO A 74 2.01 16.03 -5.12
CA PRO A 74 3.27 16.76 -5.13
C PRO A 74 3.20 17.92 -6.12
N VAL A 75 3.73 19.09 -5.75
CA VAL A 75 3.81 20.26 -6.66
C VAL A 75 4.56 19.90 -7.95
N SER A 76 5.56 19.03 -7.85
CA SER A 76 6.34 18.52 -8.99
C SER A 76 5.56 17.64 -9.96
N ASN A 77 4.36 17.18 -9.59
CA ASN A 77 3.58 16.15 -10.29
C ASN A 77 4.33 14.82 -10.50
N LYS A 78 5.32 14.50 -9.66
CA LYS A 78 6.11 13.26 -9.78
C LYS A 78 5.87 12.35 -8.58
N ALA A 79 5.25 11.19 -8.80
CA ALA A 79 5.14 10.14 -7.79
C ALA A 79 6.51 9.64 -7.28
N GLN A 80 7.56 9.82 -8.10
CA GLN A 80 8.92 9.43 -7.75
C GLN A 80 9.43 10.20 -6.52
N ASP A 81 9.08 11.48 -6.36
CA ASP A 81 9.52 12.31 -5.23
C ASP A 81 8.94 11.79 -3.90
N VAL A 82 7.69 11.31 -3.94
CA VAL A 82 7.01 10.68 -2.79
C VAL A 82 7.74 9.39 -2.40
N VAL A 83 8.04 8.54 -3.38
CA VAL A 83 8.75 7.27 -3.13
C VAL A 83 10.15 7.51 -2.61
N ASP A 84 10.91 8.43 -3.22
CA ASP A 84 12.29 8.72 -2.82
C ASP A 84 12.34 9.31 -1.41
N THR A 85 11.36 10.13 -1.04
CA THR A 85 11.24 10.66 0.33
C THR A 85 11.03 9.54 1.36
N LEU A 86 10.17 8.57 1.07
CA LEU A 86 9.95 7.42 1.94
C LEU A 86 11.19 6.53 2.03
N VAL A 87 11.84 6.23 0.89
CA VAL A 87 13.07 5.41 0.85
C VAL A 87 14.21 6.09 1.60
N THR A 88 14.37 7.40 1.40
CA THR A 88 15.36 8.21 2.13
C THR A 88 15.08 8.20 3.63
N THR A 89 13.81 8.30 4.03
CA THR A 89 13.40 8.21 5.44
C THR A 89 13.76 6.84 6.04
N LEU A 90 13.58 5.74 5.30
CA LEU A 90 14.01 4.40 5.74
C LEU A 90 15.53 4.36 5.98
N HIS A 91 16.33 4.90 5.05
CA HIS A 91 17.79 4.91 5.15
C HIS A 91 18.28 5.77 6.32
N GLN A 92 17.69 6.96 6.52
CA GLN A 92 18.00 7.84 7.64
C GLN A 92 17.71 7.18 9.00
N ASN A 93 16.66 6.34 9.06
CA ASN A 93 16.31 5.55 10.23
C ASN A 93 17.03 4.20 10.32
N LYS A 94 18.04 3.96 9.45
CA LYS A 94 18.86 2.74 9.43
C LYS A 94 18.05 1.44 9.28
N VAL A 95 16.91 1.52 8.58
CA VAL A 95 16.10 0.34 8.28
C VAL A 95 16.81 -0.51 7.23
N GLU A 96 17.01 -1.80 7.53
CA GLU A 96 17.56 -2.74 6.56
C GLU A 96 16.49 -3.12 5.52
N VAL A 97 16.75 -2.81 4.25
CA VAL A 97 15.86 -3.14 3.14
C VAL A 97 16.42 -4.31 2.34
N LYS A 98 15.63 -5.38 2.21
CA LYS A 98 15.97 -6.55 1.39
C LYS A 98 15.04 -6.65 0.19
N GLU A 99 15.53 -6.23 -0.96
CA GLU A 99 14.81 -6.36 -2.23
C GLU A 99 14.96 -7.76 -2.82
N GLU A 100 14.15 -8.06 -3.85
CA GLU A 100 14.13 -9.35 -4.56
C GLU A 100 13.99 -10.59 -3.65
N SER A 101 13.53 -10.37 -2.43
CA SER A 101 13.38 -11.37 -1.38
C SER A 101 11.90 -11.74 -1.29
N THR A 102 11.53 -12.85 -1.92
CA THR A 102 10.13 -13.30 -1.94
C THR A 102 9.87 -14.14 -0.71
N VAL A 103 8.99 -13.66 0.18
CA VAL A 103 8.51 -14.45 1.32
C VAL A 103 7.64 -15.59 0.81
N GLU A 104 7.97 -16.81 1.22
CA GLU A 104 7.24 -18.02 0.87
C GLU A 104 6.34 -18.48 2.03
N LYS A 105 6.82 -18.36 3.27
CA LYS A 105 6.12 -18.85 4.46
C LYS A 105 6.28 -17.91 5.65
N VAL A 106 5.22 -17.82 6.45
CA VAL A 106 5.19 -17.12 7.73
C VAL A 106 4.59 -18.06 8.79
N GLU A 107 5.26 -18.16 9.93
CA GLU A 107 4.87 -19.03 11.04
C GLU A 107 5.02 -18.33 12.39
N TYR A 108 4.14 -18.64 13.34
CA TYR A 108 4.38 -18.36 14.76
C TYR A 108 4.98 -19.60 15.40
N THR A 109 6.13 -19.45 16.04
CA THR A 109 6.91 -20.57 16.57
C THR A 109 6.58 -20.85 18.04
N SER A 110 6.95 -22.03 18.52
CA SER A 110 6.83 -22.39 19.94
C SER A 110 7.71 -21.56 20.88
N THR A 111 8.69 -20.83 20.33
CA THR A 111 9.59 -19.94 21.07
C THR A 111 9.08 -18.50 21.17
N ASP A 112 7.77 -18.29 21.02
CA ASP A 112 7.12 -16.97 21.14
C ASP A 112 7.71 -15.92 20.16
N SER A 113 7.91 -16.35 18.91
CA SER A 113 8.48 -15.51 17.86
C SER A 113 7.91 -15.85 16.48
N PHE A 114 7.95 -14.88 15.57
CA PHE A 114 7.63 -15.07 14.16
C PHE A 114 8.85 -15.58 13.39
N LYS A 115 8.61 -16.51 12.48
CA LYS A 115 9.58 -16.98 11.51
C LYS A 115 9.10 -16.69 10.09
N VAL A 116 9.97 -16.09 9.29
CA VAL A 116 9.72 -15.76 7.88
C VAL A 116 10.71 -16.53 7.02
N THR A 117 10.21 -17.40 6.15
CA THR A 117 11.02 -18.18 5.21
C THR A 117 10.90 -17.59 3.81
N LEU A 118 12.04 -17.29 3.20
CA LEU A 118 12.12 -16.83 1.82
C LEU A 118 12.13 -18.01 0.83
N ASN A 119 11.84 -17.74 -0.44
CA ASN A 119 11.85 -18.73 -1.51
C ASN A 119 13.20 -19.41 -1.76
N ASN A 120 14.30 -18.81 -1.30
CA ASN A 120 15.64 -19.41 -1.32
C ASN A 120 15.97 -20.16 -0.02
N GLN A 121 14.96 -20.48 0.80
CA GLN A 121 15.06 -21.17 2.09
C GLN A 121 15.82 -20.39 3.19
N LYS A 122 16.16 -19.11 2.95
CA LYS A 122 16.69 -18.26 4.02
C LYS A 122 15.60 -17.89 5.01
N GLU A 123 15.90 -17.98 6.30
CA GLU A 123 14.96 -17.68 7.37
C GLU A 123 15.34 -16.41 8.14
N TYR A 124 14.33 -15.72 8.65
CA TYR A 124 14.46 -14.60 9.58
C TYR A 124 13.52 -14.81 10.76
N GLN A 125 13.95 -14.40 11.94
CA GLN A 125 13.15 -14.46 13.16
C GLN A 125 12.98 -13.07 13.76
N SER A 126 11.78 -12.80 14.29
CA SER A 126 11.48 -11.54 14.97
C SER A 126 10.38 -11.74 16.03
N LYS A 127 10.35 -10.85 17.04
CA LYS A 127 9.25 -10.82 18.01
C LYS A 127 7.98 -10.17 17.47
N SER A 128 8.13 -9.30 16.47
CA SER A 128 7.03 -8.57 15.85
C SER A 128 7.07 -8.78 14.34
N LEU A 129 5.90 -8.89 13.72
CA LEU A 129 5.74 -9.01 12.27
C LEU A 129 4.66 -8.04 11.79
N ILE A 130 4.97 -7.27 10.74
CA ILE A 130 4.02 -6.40 10.05
C ILE A 130 3.84 -6.94 8.62
N ILE A 131 2.60 -7.28 8.25
CA ILE A 131 2.27 -7.75 6.90
C ILE A 131 1.73 -6.56 6.09
N ALA A 132 2.57 -6.01 5.20
CA ALA A 132 2.25 -4.87 4.34
C ALA A 132 2.32 -5.22 2.84
N THR A 133 1.79 -6.38 2.45
CA THR A 133 1.96 -6.95 1.09
C THR A 133 1.00 -6.38 0.03
N GLY A 134 0.04 -5.54 0.43
CA GLY A 134 -1.06 -5.07 -0.42
C GLY A 134 -2.08 -6.17 -0.76
N GLY A 135 -3.03 -5.84 -1.63
CA GLY A 135 -4.08 -6.76 -2.09
C GLY A 135 -3.71 -7.55 -3.35
N THR A 136 -4.66 -7.69 -4.27
CA THR A 136 -4.54 -8.49 -5.53
C THR A 136 -4.62 -7.66 -6.82
N SER A 137 -4.97 -6.38 -6.75
CA SER A 137 -5.08 -5.54 -7.95
C SER A 137 -3.72 -5.13 -8.51
N VAL A 138 -3.60 -5.06 -9.84
CA VAL A 138 -2.37 -4.73 -10.59
C VAL A 138 -1.18 -5.61 -10.18
N PRO A 139 -1.27 -6.95 -10.36
CA PRO A 139 -0.28 -7.90 -9.85
C PRO A 139 1.13 -7.66 -10.39
N GLN A 140 1.28 -7.03 -11.56
CA GLN A 140 2.58 -6.66 -12.15
C GLN A 140 3.43 -5.75 -11.22
N THR A 141 2.78 -5.05 -10.29
CA THR A 141 3.43 -4.21 -9.28
C THR A 141 3.96 -4.99 -8.07
N GLY A 142 3.51 -6.25 -7.88
CA GLY A 142 3.92 -7.14 -6.80
C GLY A 142 2.82 -7.49 -5.80
N SER A 143 1.65 -6.89 -5.88
CA SER A 143 0.50 -7.21 -5.03
C SER A 143 -0.27 -8.41 -5.59
N THR A 144 0.12 -9.62 -5.14
CA THR A 144 -0.39 -10.92 -5.63
C THR A 144 -1.26 -11.67 -4.61
N GLY A 145 -1.66 -11.02 -3.51
CA GLY A 145 -2.46 -11.65 -2.45
C GLY A 145 -1.70 -12.55 -1.48
N ASP A 146 -0.36 -12.52 -1.47
CA ASP A 146 0.46 -13.35 -0.60
C ASP A 146 0.13 -13.16 0.90
N GLY A 147 -0.17 -11.92 1.31
CA GLY A 147 -0.53 -11.59 2.69
C GLY A 147 -1.79 -12.28 3.19
N TYR A 148 -2.76 -12.59 2.31
CA TYR A 148 -3.95 -13.34 2.71
C TYR A 148 -3.57 -14.76 3.15
N LYS A 149 -2.64 -15.39 2.43
CA LYS A 149 -2.13 -16.73 2.79
C LYS A 149 -1.42 -16.70 4.14
N PHE A 150 -0.60 -15.67 4.37
CA PHE A 150 0.11 -15.49 5.63
C PHE A 150 -0.84 -15.22 6.80
N ALA A 151 -1.88 -14.40 6.59
CA ALA A 151 -2.88 -14.13 7.61
C ALA A 151 -3.67 -15.41 7.96
N THR A 152 -4.07 -16.20 6.96
CA THR A 152 -4.73 -17.50 7.17
C THR A 152 -3.83 -18.50 7.91
N SER A 153 -2.54 -18.58 7.58
CA SER A 153 -1.60 -19.47 8.29
C SER A 153 -1.37 -19.06 9.75
N LEU A 154 -1.66 -17.81 10.10
CA LEU A 154 -1.65 -17.27 11.46
C LEU A 154 -3.02 -17.31 12.14
N GLY A 155 -4.03 -17.96 11.54
CA GLY A 155 -5.35 -18.18 12.13
C GLY A 155 -6.38 -17.08 11.88
N HIS A 156 -6.10 -16.09 11.02
CA HIS A 156 -7.08 -15.08 10.64
C HIS A 156 -8.04 -15.58 9.55
N THR A 157 -9.25 -15.05 9.54
CA THR A 157 -10.20 -15.21 8.43
C THR A 157 -9.97 -14.13 7.38
N ILE A 158 -10.29 -14.46 6.12
CA ILE A 158 -10.23 -13.54 4.99
C ILE A 158 -11.66 -13.34 4.50
N THR A 159 -12.09 -12.09 4.37
CA THR A 159 -13.39 -11.78 3.76
C THR A 159 -13.39 -12.17 2.29
N GLU A 160 -14.57 -12.30 1.68
CA GLU A 160 -14.65 -12.44 0.23
C GLU A 160 -13.97 -11.25 -0.47
N LEU A 161 -13.15 -11.56 -1.48
CA LEU A 161 -12.41 -10.57 -2.24
C LEU A 161 -13.18 -10.25 -3.52
N PHE A 162 -13.47 -8.98 -3.75
CA PHE A 162 -14.15 -8.51 -4.96
C PHE A 162 -13.41 -7.31 -5.57
N PRO A 163 -13.47 -7.11 -6.90
CA PRO A 163 -12.84 -5.97 -7.55
C PRO A 163 -13.60 -4.67 -7.23
N THR A 164 -12.86 -3.58 -7.06
CA THR A 164 -13.40 -2.22 -6.86
C THR A 164 -12.72 -1.26 -7.83
N GLU A 165 -13.39 -0.17 -8.21
CA GLU A 165 -12.84 0.85 -9.14
C GLU A 165 -12.35 0.25 -10.47
N VAL A 166 -13.11 -0.70 -11.02
CA VAL A 166 -12.82 -1.35 -12.31
C VAL A 166 -13.82 -0.91 -13.39
N PRO A 167 -13.42 -0.84 -14.67
CA PRO A 167 -14.36 -0.65 -15.76
C PRO A 167 -15.45 -1.74 -15.78
N ILE A 168 -16.68 -1.35 -16.13
CA ILE A 168 -17.80 -2.29 -16.29
C ILE A 168 -17.78 -2.83 -17.72
N THR A 169 -17.92 -4.15 -17.87
CA THR A 169 -18.06 -4.80 -19.17
C THR A 169 -19.53 -4.94 -19.54
N SER A 170 -19.88 -4.70 -20.81
CA SER A 170 -21.21 -4.95 -21.36
C SER A 170 -21.14 -5.85 -22.58
N ALA A 171 -22.11 -6.75 -22.72
CA ALA A 171 -22.25 -7.63 -23.87
C ALA A 171 -23.09 -7.01 -25.01
N GLU A 172 -23.57 -5.77 -24.85
CA GLU A 172 -24.40 -5.09 -25.84
C GLU A 172 -23.68 -4.94 -27.19
N PRO A 173 -24.26 -5.43 -28.30
CA PRO A 173 -23.61 -5.37 -29.61
C PRO A 173 -23.25 -3.94 -30.07
N LEU A 174 -23.98 -2.93 -29.60
CA LEU A 174 -23.72 -1.52 -29.89
C LEU A 174 -22.42 -0.99 -29.26
N LEU A 175 -21.89 -1.70 -28.26
CA LEU A 175 -20.67 -1.34 -27.53
C LEU A 175 -19.45 -2.14 -27.99
N LYS A 176 -19.52 -2.87 -29.11
CA LYS A 176 -18.34 -3.46 -29.74
C LYS A 176 -17.33 -2.36 -30.04
N ILE A 177 -16.26 -2.33 -29.24
CA ILE A 177 -15.09 -1.50 -29.46
C ILE A 177 -14.58 -1.87 -30.86
N LYS A 178 -14.56 -0.89 -31.77
CA LYS A 178 -13.92 -1.07 -33.08
C LYS A 178 -12.45 -1.38 -32.82
N ASP A 179 -11.99 -2.52 -33.36
CA ASP A 179 -10.59 -2.96 -33.31
C ASP A 179 -9.62 -1.89 -33.81
#